data_AF-A0A1G2KMF2-F1
#
_entry.id   AF-A0A1G2KMF2-F1
#
_cell.length_a   1.000
_cell.length_b   1.000
_cell.length_c   1.000
_cell.angle_alpha   90.00
_cell.angle_beta   90.00
_cell.angle_gamma   90.00
#
_symmetry.space_group_name_H-M   'P 1'
#
loop_
_entity.id
_entity.type
_entity.pdbx_description
1 polymer ?
#
loop_
_entity_poly.entity_id
_entity_poly.type
_entity_poly.pdbx_seq_one_letter_code
_entity_poly.pdbx_strand_id
1 'polypeptide(L)'
;MSFGDVVVYKSVEYVFLATTTEIVYLARILQPEESAFLIKRRDKVFMSTPSGANNRSNKLYCFTELSTAAFKNRVAHYGNSDGLDLEDFMDISGTLDTEDKKKLKGDIMSDDNVSQKLKELIQDIIFGA
;
A
#
# COMPACT_ATOMS: atom_id res chain seq x y z
N MET A 1 -10.21 7.17 11.31
CA MET A 1 -9.69 6.54 10.07
C MET A 1 -9.69 5.04 10.25
N SER A 2 -10.00 4.33 9.17
CA SER A 2 -10.06 2.88 9.06
C SER A 2 -9.12 2.41 7.95
N PHE A 3 -8.69 1.14 8.00
CA PHE A 3 -7.85 0.56 6.95
C PHE A 3 -8.47 0.76 5.57
N GLY A 4 -7.68 1.32 4.66
CA GLY A 4 -8.09 1.60 3.28
C GLY A 4 -8.75 2.96 3.08
N ASP A 5 -8.92 3.79 4.11
CA ASP A 5 -9.29 5.20 3.93
C ASP A 5 -8.16 5.94 3.23
N VAL A 6 -8.53 6.85 2.32
CA VAL A 6 -7.57 7.65 1.55
C VAL A 6 -7.59 9.08 2.07
N VAL A 7 -6.40 9.62 2.30
CA VAL A 7 -6.16 10.97 2.80
C VAL A 7 -5.19 11.69 1.88
N VAL A 8 -5.24 13.02 1.86
CA VAL A 8 -4.33 13.85 1.05
C VAL A 8 -3.48 14.72 1.96
N TYR A 9 -2.16 14.66 1.79
CA TYR A 9 -1.22 15.50 2.51
C TYR A 9 -0.18 16.06 1.54
N LYS A 10 0.01 17.39 1.56
CA LYS A 10 0.93 18.10 0.64
C LYS A 10 0.76 17.67 -0.82
N SER A 11 -0.49 17.54 -1.27
CA SER A 11 -0.88 17.10 -2.62
C SER A 11 -0.48 15.66 -2.98
N VAL A 12 -0.18 14.83 -1.99
CA VAL A 12 0.09 13.40 -2.15
C VAL A 12 -1.02 12.60 -1.48
N GLU A 13 -1.52 11.60 -2.19
CA GLU A 13 -2.55 10.69 -1.68
C GLU A 13 -1.91 9.52 -0.95
N TYR A 14 -2.50 9.16 0.18
CA TYR A 14 -2.08 8.06 1.03
C TYR A 14 -3.26 7.19 1.40
N VAL A 15 -3.05 5.88 1.43
CA VAL A 15 -3.95 4.91 2.04
C VAL A 15 -3.55 4.76 3.51
N PHE A 16 -4.48 4.98 4.42
CA PHE A 16 -4.33 4.68 5.82
C PHE A 16 -4.32 3.17 6.05
N LEU A 17 -3.30 2.66 6.73
CA LEU A 17 -3.15 1.23 7.04
C LEU A 17 -3.48 0.97 8.51
N ALA A 18 -2.74 1.61 9.43
CA ALA A 18 -2.92 1.46 10.86
C ALA A 18 -2.19 2.59 11.60
N THR A 19 -2.34 2.66 12.92
CA THR A 19 -1.56 3.58 13.76
C THR A 19 -1.21 2.92 15.08
N THR A 20 -0.06 3.28 15.64
CA THR A 20 0.25 3.16 17.06
C THR A 20 0.24 4.55 17.70
N THR A 21 0.68 4.65 18.96
CA THR A 21 0.92 5.95 19.62
C THR A 21 2.11 6.71 19.03
N GLU A 22 3.00 6.03 18.29
CA GLU A 22 4.27 6.59 17.82
C GLU A 22 4.39 6.61 16.30
N ILE A 23 3.63 5.76 15.59
CA ILE A 23 3.79 5.53 14.15
C ILE A 23 2.43 5.53 13.47
N VAL A 24 2.30 6.34 12.42
CA VAL A 24 1.20 6.24 11.46
C VAL A 24 1.67 5.43 10.26
N TYR A 25 1.03 4.30 9.99
CA TYR A 25 1.32 3.46 8.83
C TYR A 25 0.47 3.89 7.64
N LEU A 26 1.13 4.36 6.59
CA LEU A 26 0.51 4.83 5.36
C LEU A 26 1.13 4.14 4.14
N ALA A 27 0.35 3.93 3.09
CA ALA A 27 0.84 3.58 1.76
C ALA A 27 0.63 4.76 0.82
N ARG A 28 1.70 5.24 0.17
CA ARG A 28 1.57 6.32 -0.82
C ARG A 28 0.90 5.78 -2.07
N ILE A 29 -0.14 6.45 -2.55
CA ILE A 29 -0.72 6.18 -3.87
C ILE A 29 0.11 6.95 -4.90
N LEU A 30 0.91 6.22 -5.66
CA LEU A 30 1.81 6.80 -6.64
C LEU A 30 1.05 7.43 -7.80
N GLN A 31 1.66 8.43 -8.45
CA GLN A 31 1.11 9.02 -9.66
C GLN A 31 1.09 7.98 -10.81
N PRO A 32 0.26 8.18 -11.85
CA PRO A 32 0.15 7.22 -12.95
C PRO A 32 1.49 6.85 -13.60
N GLU A 33 2.38 7.82 -13.79
CA GLU A 33 3.68 7.62 -14.43
C GLU A 33 4.64 6.82 -13.54
N GLU A 34 4.67 7.12 -12.24
CA GLU A 34 5.43 6.36 -11.23
C GLU A 34 4.94 4.91 -11.14
N SER A 35 3.61 4.74 -11.15
CA SER A 35 2.95 3.43 -11.11
C SER A 35 3.30 2.59 -12.34
N ALA A 36 3.18 3.17 -13.54
CA ALA A 36 3.50 2.51 -14.79
C ALA A 36 4.98 2.09 -14.86
N PHE A 37 5.89 2.93 -14.35
CA PHE A 37 7.31 2.61 -14.28
C PHE A 37 7.58 1.39 -13.38
N LEU A 38 6.99 1.35 -12.19
CA LEU A 38 7.17 0.24 -11.25
C LEU A 38 6.58 -1.07 -11.77
N ILE A 39 5.37 -1.04 -12.31
CA ILE A 39 4.70 -2.20 -12.91
C ILE A 39 5.58 -2.78 -14.02
N LYS A 40 6.02 -1.94 -14.97
CA LYS A 40 6.90 -2.36 -16.08
C LYS A 40 8.21 -2.95 -15.58
N ARG A 41 8.79 -2.40 -14.52
CA ARG A 41 10.05 -2.89 -13.94
C ARG A 41 9.86 -4.24 -13.26
N ARG A 42 8.79 -4.43 -12.50
CA ARG A 42 8.41 -5.72 -11.91
C ARG A 42 8.25 -6.77 -13.00
N ASP A 43 7.47 -6.47 -14.03
CA ASP A 43 7.18 -7.41 -15.11
C ASP A 43 8.46 -7.81 -15.87
N LYS A 44 9.34 -6.83 -16.15
CA LYS A 44 10.64 -7.10 -16.77
C LYS A 44 11.51 -8.04 -15.91
N VAL A 45 11.56 -7.82 -14.60
CA VAL A 45 12.34 -8.66 -13.69
C VAL A 45 11.75 -10.07 -13.63
N PHE A 46 10.44 -10.19 -13.47
CA PHE A 46 9.74 -11.47 -13.46
C PHE A 46 10.04 -12.32 -14.71
N MET A 47 9.99 -11.70 -15.89
CA MET A 47 10.28 -12.37 -17.17
C MET A 47 11.75 -12.77 -17.36
N SER A 48 12.68 -12.14 -16.63
CA SER A 48 14.13 -12.34 -16.80
C SER A 48 14.76 -13.36 -15.84
N THR A 49 14.02 -13.82 -14.82
CA THR A 49 14.53 -14.77 -13.82
C THR A 49 14.15 -16.23 -14.15
N PRO A 50 15.11 -17.18 -14.26
CA PRO A 50 14.90 -18.55 -14.78
C PRO A 50 13.91 -19.44 -14.00
N SER A 51 13.42 -19.01 -12.85
CA SER A 51 12.53 -19.79 -11.98
C SER A 51 11.29 -19.01 -11.52
N GLY A 52 10.98 -17.86 -12.15
CA GLY A 52 9.93 -16.97 -11.64
C GLY A 52 10.15 -16.61 -10.17
N ALA A 53 11.41 -16.64 -9.73
CA ALA A 53 11.81 -16.43 -8.35
C ALA A 53 11.30 -15.06 -7.95
N ASN A 54 10.17 -15.10 -7.23
CA ASN A 54 9.53 -13.98 -6.58
C ASN A 54 10.57 -13.32 -5.70
N ASN A 55 11.29 -12.34 -6.24
CA ASN A 55 12.15 -11.43 -5.50
C ASN A 55 11.27 -10.46 -4.68
N ARG A 56 10.21 -10.99 -4.05
CA ARG A 56 9.29 -10.32 -3.12
C ARG A 56 10.04 -9.71 -1.93
N SER A 57 11.26 -10.18 -1.68
CA SER A 57 12.17 -9.58 -0.70
C SER A 57 12.78 -8.24 -1.14
N ASN A 58 12.57 -7.76 -2.37
CA ASN A 58 13.03 -6.44 -2.78
C ASN A 58 12.00 -5.37 -2.39
N LYS A 59 12.43 -4.39 -1.59
CA LYS A 59 11.62 -3.22 -1.18
C LYS A 59 10.98 -2.46 -2.35
N LEU A 60 11.52 -2.57 -3.55
CA LEU A 60 10.97 -1.99 -4.78
C LEU A 60 9.65 -2.65 -5.25
N TYR A 61 9.31 -3.83 -4.70
CA TYR A 61 8.07 -4.57 -4.97
C TYR A 61 7.12 -4.60 -3.77
N CYS A 62 7.34 -3.71 -2.82
CA CYS A 62 6.54 -3.51 -1.60
C CYS A 62 5.29 -2.67 -1.95
N PHE A 63 4.45 -3.20 -2.83
CA PHE A 63 3.33 -2.44 -3.38
C PHE A 63 2.13 -3.29 -3.84
N THR A 64 0.97 -2.64 -3.91
CA THR A 64 -0.28 -3.21 -4.43
C THR A 64 -0.82 -2.36 -5.58
N GLU A 65 -1.10 -2.99 -6.72
CA GLU A 65 -1.86 -2.33 -7.82
C GLU A 65 -3.34 -2.24 -7.47
N LEU A 66 -3.93 -1.06 -7.63
CA LEU A 66 -5.31 -0.75 -7.24
C LEU A 66 -6.29 -0.85 -8.42
N SER A 67 -7.49 -1.37 -8.16
CA SER A 67 -8.63 -1.43 -9.09
C SER A 67 -9.77 -0.47 -8.77
N THR A 68 -9.79 0.11 -7.56
CA THR A 68 -10.77 1.10 -7.11
C THR A 68 -10.89 2.21 -8.15
N ALA A 69 -12.10 2.57 -8.57
CA ALA A 69 -12.33 3.44 -9.72
C ALA A 69 -11.53 4.76 -9.71
N ALA A 70 -11.39 5.40 -8.55
CA ALA A 70 -10.63 6.64 -8.37
C ALA A 70 -9.10 6.45 -8.48
N PHE A 71 -8.59 5.23 -8.24
CA PHE A 71 -7.16 4.92 -8.16
C PHE A 71 -6.73 3.84 -9.16
N LYS A 72 -7.59 3.53 -10.13
CA LYS A 72 -7.37 2.45 -11.09
C LYS A 72 -6.02 2.60 -11.81
N ASN A 73 -5.29 1.49 -11.92
CA ASN A 73 -3.94 1.40 -12.51
C ASN A 73 -2.85 2.16 -11.74
N ARG A 74 -3.15 2.65 -10.53
CA ARG A 74 -2.16 3.25 -9.65
C ARG A 74 -1.68 2.23 -8.63
N VAL A 75 -0.53 2.51 -8.05
CA VAL A 75 0.13 1.63 -7.10
C VAL A 75 0.10 2.24 -5.71
N ALA A 76 -0.39 1.49 -4.72
CA ALA A 76 -0.20 1.78 -3.31
C ALA A 76 1.15 1.19 -2.88
N HIS A 77 2.14 2.05 -2.67
CA HIS A 77 3.48 1.66 -2.23
C HIS A 77 3.60 1.88 -0.73
N TYR A 78 3.71 0.78 0.03
CA TYR A 78 3.78 0.82 1.49
C TYR A 78 5.25 0.87 1.93
N GLY A 79 5.76 2.08 2.21
CA GLY A 79 7.14 2.28 2.66
C GLY A 79 7.47 3.75 2.96
N ASN A 80 8.10 3.97 4.14
CA ASN A 80 8.49 5.23 4.78
C ASN A 80 7.38 6.28 4.97
N SER A 81 6.80 6.28 6.18
CA SER A 81 5.99 7.36 6.74
C SER A 81 6.78 8.23 7.73
N ASP A 82 8.12 8.20 7.67
CA ASP A 82 8.99 8.93 8.59
C ASP A 82 8.61 10.42 8.64
N GLY A 83 8.24 10.88 9.84
CA GLY A 83 7.94 12.29 10.14
C GLY A 83 6.52 12.75 9.78
N LEU A 84 5.55 11.83 9.63
CA LEU A 84 4.14 12.16 9.44
C LEU A 84 3.35 11.89 10.72
N ASP A 85 2.62 12.90 11.20
CA ASP A 85 1.79 12.80 12.40
C ASP A 85 0.33 12.57 12.03
N LEU A 86 -0.42 11.86 12.88
CA LEU A 86 -1.83 11.54 12.59
C LEU A 86 -2.69 12.80 12.44
N GLU A 87 -2.32 13.88 13.14
CA GLU A 87 -2.97 15.19 13.10
C GLU A 87 -2.86 15.87 11.73
N ASP A 88 -1.89 15.46 10.89
CA ASP A 88 -1.76 15.95 9.51
C ASP A 88 -2.89 15.43 8.58
N PHE A 89 -3.63 14.41 9.01
CA PHE A 89 -4.59 13.67 8.18
C PHE A 89 -6.02 13.80 8.72
N MET A 90 -6.58 15.00 8.66
CA MET A 90 -7.92 15.25 9.21
C MET A 90 -9.07 14.86 8.27
N ASP A 91 -8.85 14.90 6.94
CA ASP A 91 -9.91 14.72 5.96
C ASP A 91 -9.71 13.46 5.09
N ILE A 92 -10.74 12.61 5.08
CA ILE A 92 -10.83 11.44 4.21
C ILE A 92 -11.30 11.91 2.82
N SER A 93 -10.47 11.73 1.81
CA SER A 93 -10.79 12.07 0.41
C SER A 93 -11.43 10.92 -0.37
N GLY A 94 -11.37 9.70 0.17
CA GLY A 94 -11.96 8.51 -0.43
C GLY A 94 -11.71 7.26 0.40
N THR A 95 -12.14 6.11 -0.12
CA THR A 95 -11.84 4.81 0.50
C THR A 95 -11.62 3.80 -0.63
N LEU A 96 -10.71 2.85 -0.42
CA LEU A 96 -10.54 1.72 -1.32
C LEU A 96 -11.80 0.85 -1.32
N ASP A 97 -12.05 0.14 -2.42
CA ASP A 97 -13.07 -0.90 -2.43
C ASP A 97 -12.64 -2.15 -1.64
N THR A 98 -13.58 -3.06 -1.43
CA THR A 98 -13.36 -4.30 -0.68
C THR A 98 -12.28 -5.18 -1.31
N GLU A 99 -12.18 -5.20 -2.65
CA GLU A 99 -11.22 -6.05 -3.36
C GLU A 99 -9.80 -5.56 -3.16
N ASP A 100 -9.57 -4.26 -3.32
CA ASP A 100 -8.29 -3.62 -3.07
C ASP A 100 -7.88 -3.71 -1.60
N LYS A 101 -8.83 -3.55 -0.67
CA LYS A 101 -8.53 -3.74 0.76
C LYS A 101 -8.05 -5.16 1.07
N LYS A 102 -8.73 -6.17 0.52
CA LYS A 102 -8.34 -7.59 0.66
C LYS A 102 -6.95 -7.84 0.06
N LYS A 103 -6.71 -7.32 -1.15
CA LYS A 103 -5.43 -7.48 -1.85
C LYS A 103 -4.29 -6.80 -1.10
N LEU A 104 -4.46 -5.54 -0.70
CA LEU A 104 -3.47 -4.77 0.04
C LEU A 104 -3.11 -5.43 1.37
N LYS A 105 -4.10 -5.91 2.13
CA LYS A 105 -3.85 -6.70 3.34
C LYS A 105 -3.06 -7.97 3.01
N GLY A 106 -3.45 -8.72 1.97
CA GLY A 106 -2.77 -9.94 1.54
C GLY A 106 -1.29 -9.70 1.18
N ASP A 107 -1.02 -8.66 0.38
CA ASP A 107 0.32 -8.28 -0.03
C ASP A 107 1.19 -7.92 1.20
N ILE A 108 0.68 -7.07 2.09
CA ILE A 108 1.35 -6.71 3.36
C ILE A 108 1.66 -7.93 4.22
N MET A 109 0.69 -8.84 4.41
CA MET A 109 0.89 -10.02 5.25
C MET A 109 1.94 -10.97 4.67
N SER A 110 2.03 -11.06 3.35
CA SER A 110 2.96 -11.96 2.63
C SER A 110 4.37 -11.40 2.42
N ASP A 111 4.60 -10.12 2.68
CA ASP A 111 5.88 -9.45 2.43
C ASP A 111 6.77 -9.46 3.69
N ASP A 112 7.94 -10.10 3.60
CA ASP A 112 8.90 -10.24 4.70
C ASP A 112 9.56 -8.91 5.11
N ASN A 113 9.50 -7.87 4.26
CA ASN A 113 10.08 -6.57 4.56
C ASN A 113 9.15 -5.64 5.32
N VAL A 114 7.86 -5.99 5.42
CA VAL A 114 6.90 -5.16 6.14
C VAL A 114 7.01 -5.41 7.64
N SER A 115 6.95 -4.33 8.42
CA SER A 115 6.98 -4.38 9.88
C SER A 115 6.00 -5.41 10.43
N GLN A 116 6.50 -6.35 11.26
CA GLN A 116 5.68 -7.32 11.97
C GLN A 116 4.57 -6.64 12.77
N LYS A 117 4.84 -5.44 13.32
CA LYS A 117 3.85 -4.70 14.09
C LYS A 117 2.66 -4.27 13.24
N LEU A 118 2.89 -3.83 12.00
CA LEU A 118 1.81 -3.50 11.08
C LEU A 118 0.97 -4.74 10.77
N LYS A 119 1.60 -5.89 10.54
CA LYS A 119 0.91 -7.17 10.30
C LYS A 119 -0.02 -7.53 11.47
N GLU A 120 0.47 -7.44 12.70
CA GLU A 120 -0.33 -7.66 13.91
C GLU A 120 -1.53 -6.72 14.01
N LEU A 121 -1.35 -5.44 13.66
CA LEU A 121 -2.42 -4.44 13.74
C LEU A 121 -3.55 -4.68 12.72
N ILE A 122 -3.24 -5.28 11.57
CA ILE A 122 -4.22 -5.45 10.49
C ILE A 122 -4.75 -6.89 10.34
N GLN A 123 -4.16 -7.88 11.04
CA GLN A 123 -4.48 -9.29 10.85
C GLN A 123 -5.96 -9.63 11.10
N ASP A 124 -6.60 -8.95 12.05
CA ASP A 124 -7.98 -9.22 12.47
C ASP A 124 -9.02 -8.40 11.68
N ILE A 125 -8.58 -7.55 10.75
CA ILE A 125 -9.49 -6.76 9.92
C ILE A 125 -10.27 -7.69 8.98
N ILE A 126 -11.59 -7.68 9.11
CA ILE A 126 -12.51 -8.44 8.25
C ILE A 126 -13.15 -7.47 7.27
N PHE A 127 -13.09 -7.82 6.00
CA PHE A 127 -13.79 -7.08 4.95
C PHE A 127 -15.09 -7.82 4.63
N GLY A 128 -16.20 -7.08 4.63
CA GLY A 128 -17.53 -7.63 4.30
C GLY A 128 -17.55 -8.34 2.94
N ALA A 129 -18.55 -9.21 2.77
CA ALA A 129 -18.85 -9.85 1.49
C ALA A 129 -19.40 -8.82 0.49
#